data_AF-A0A1F3NT83-F1
#
_entry.id   AF-A0A1F3NT83-F1
#
_cell.length_a   1.000
_cell.length_b   1.000
_cell.length_c   1.000
_cell.angle_alpha   90.00
_cell.angle_beta   90.00
_cell.angle_gamma   90.00
#
_symmetry.space_group_name_H-M   'P 1'
#
loop_
_entity.id
_entity.type
_entity.pdbx_description
1 polymer ?
#
loop_
_entity_poly.entity_id
_entity_poly.type
_entity_poly.pdbx_seq_one_letter_code
_entity_poly.pdbx_strand_id
1 'polypeptide(L)'
;MNIIPVNPHADEIHGSKVYHDIKSLPDDVKGLIIMTGKDQTAGVIREAKGKGIKNIWVQQMAESKEALNELEGSGINYITKECILMHYKPHSIHKFHAAIRKFFRRFPR
;
A
#
# COMPACT_ATOMS: atom_id res chain seq x y z
N MET A 1 5.53 -9.68 -12.59
CA MET A 1 5.25 -8.60 -11.62
C MET A 1 6.54 -8.36 -10.87
N ASN A 2 7.08 -7.14 -10.93
CA ASN A 2 8.28 -6.78 -10.18
C ASN A 2 7.85 -6.22 -8.82
N ILE A 3 8.18 -6.90 -7.73
CA ILE A 3 7.89 -6.46 -6.35
C ILE A 3 9.21 -6.21 -5.67
N ILE A 4 9.35 -5.02 -5.07
CA ILE A 4 10.53 -4.66 -4.28
C ILE A 4 10.09 -4.62 -2.82
N PRO A 5 10.60 -5.52 -1.96
CA PRO A 5 10.29 -5.47 -0.55
C PRO A 5 11.00 -4.28 0.12
N VAL A 6 10.28 -3.61 1.01
CA VAL A 6 10.81 -2.53 1.86
C VAL A 6 10.57 -2.90 3.30
N ASN A 7 11.64 -3.05 4.08
CA ASN A 7 11.55 -3.36 5.50
C ASN A 7 12.85 -2.90 6.20
N PRO A 8 12.78 -2.08 7.26
CA PRO A 8 13.97 -1.59 7.97
C PRO A 8 14.72 -2.66 8.78
N HIS A 9 14.18 -3.87 8.90
CA HIS A 9 14.70 -4.93 9.77
C HIS A 9 15.06 -6.22 9.02
N ALA A 10 14.96 -6.23 7.70
CA ALA A 10 15.28 -7.41 6.89
C ALA A 10 16.20 -7.02 5.74
N ASP A 11 17.15 -7.89 5.41
CA ASP A 11 18.05 -7.72 4.26
C ASP A 11 17.57 -8.50 3.04
N GLU A 12 16.80 -9.58 3.27
CA GLU A 12 16.26 -10.45 2.23
C GLU A 12 14.84 -10.93 2.60
N ILE A 13 13.93 -10.93 1.62
CA ILE A 13 12.60 -11.52 1.72
C ILE A 13 12.35 -12.33 0.45
N HIS A 14 12.11 -13.64 0.60
CA HIS A 14 11.85 -14.56 -0.52
C HIS A 14 12.90 -14.48 -1.65
N GLY A 15 14.20 -14.47 -1.34
CA GLY A 15 15.25 -14.37 -2.36
C GLY A 15 15.41 -12.98 -2.98
N SER A 16 14.62 -11.99 -2.54
CA SER A 16 14.65 -10.63 -3.08
C SER A 16 15.39 -9.70 -2.14
N LYS A 17 16.26 -8.86 -2.72
CA LYS A 17 16.92 -7.75 -2.00
C LYS A 17 15.87 -6.83 -1.39
N VAL A 18 16.04 -6.50 -0.12
CA VAL A 18 15.21 -5.55 0.61
C VAL A 18 15.86 -4.16 0.62
N TYR A 19 15.04 -3.12 0.53
CA TYR A 19 15.45 -1.75 0.83
C TYR A 19 14.96 -1.38 2.23
N HIS A 20 15.79 -0.71 3.03
CA HIS A 20 15.43 -0.37 4.42
C HIS A 20 14.54 0.87 4.53
N ASP A 21 14.48 1.68 3.49
CA ASP A 21 13.70 2.91 3.43
C ASP A 21 13.18 3.21 2.01
N ILE A 22 12.24 4.13 1.90
CA ILE A 22 11.63 4.50 0.62
C ILE A 22 12.58 5.34 -0.24
N LYS A 23 13.45 6.14 0.38
CA LYS A 23 14.35 7.07 -0.32
C LYS A 23 15.36 6.33 -1.21
N SER A 24 15.84 5.20 -0.71
CA SER A 24 16.81 4.31 -1.36
C SER A 24 16.23 3.47 -2.50
N LEU A 25 14.90 3.48 -2.70
CA LEU A 25 14.29 2.74 -3.80
C LEU A 25 14.78 3.24 -5.18
N PRO A 26 14.74 2.39 -6.22
CA PRO A 26 14.93 2.84 -7.60
C PRO A 26 13.92 3.92 -8.03
N ASP A 27 14.32 4.83 -8.91
CA ASP A 27 13.47 5.95 -9.37
C ASP A 27 12.37 5.52 -10.35
N ASP A 28 12.43 4.30 -10.87
CA ASP A 28 11.39 3.72 -11.73
C ASP A 28 10.21 3.14 -10.94
N VAL A 29 10.27 3.10 -9.60
CA VAL A 29 9.15 2.68 -8.74
C VAL A 29 7.96 3.63 -8.90
N LYS A 30 6.82 3.09 -9.33
CA LYS A 30 5.61 3.89 -9.66
C LYS A 30 4.55 3.92 -8.57
N GLY A 31 4.63 3.04 -7.57
CA GLY A 31 3.64 2.99 -6.50
C GLY A 31 4.08 2.13 -5.32
N LEU A 32 3.36 2.27 -4.21
CA LEU A 32 3.61 1.55 -2.97
C LEU A 32 2.35 0.84 -2.47
N ILE A 33 2.55 -0.31 -1.83
CA ILE A 33 1.55 -0.96 -1.00
C ILE A 33 2.07 -0.93 0.44
N ILE A 34 1.46 -0.07 1.27
CA ILE A 34 1.87 0.17 2.64
C ILE A 34 1.13 -0.81 3.55
N MET A 35 1.90 -1.65 4.23
CA MET A 35 1.43 -2.69 5.16
C MET A 35 2.08 -2.54 6.54
N THR A 36 2.54 -1.33 6.88
CA THR A 36 3.17 -0.99 8.17
C THR A 36 2.14 -0.83 9.30
N GLY A 37 2.63 -0.69 10.53
CA GLY A 37 1.79 -0.25 11.66
C GLY A 37 1.17 1.12 11.41
N LYS A 38 -0.04 1.35 11.97
CA LYS A 38 -0.81 2.59 11.77
C LYS A 38 -0.06 3.86 12.15
N ASP A 39 0.77 3.76 13.18
CA ASP A 39 1.64 4.81 13.72
C ASP A 39 2.79 5.16 12.76
N GLN A 40 3.20 4.23 11.89
CA GLN A 40 4.30 4.43 10.94
C GLN A 40 3.82 4.90 9.57
N THR A 41 2.58 4.57 9.19
CA THR A 41 2.03 4.80 7.84
C THR A 41 2.14 6.25 7.37
N ALA A 42 1.92 7.23 8.24
CA ALA A 42 2.04 8.65 7.88
C ALA A 42 3.48 9.02 7.49
N GLY A 43 4.47 8.49 8.21
CA GLY A 43 5.89 8.66 7.89
C GLY A 43 6.24 8.09 6.51
N VAL A 44 5.76 6.88 6.21
CA VAL A 44 5.97 6.23 4.91
C VAL A 44 5.36 7.06 3.77
N ILE A 45 4.17 7.63 3.97
CA ILE A 45 3.53 8.51 2.98
C ILE A 45 4.36 9.79 2.76
N ARG A 46 4.89 10.40 3.82
CA ARG A 46 5.79 11.56 3.69
C ARG A 46 7.06 11.23 2.90
N GLU A 47 7.66 10.07 3.12
CA GLU A 47 8.81 9.64 2.32
C GLU A 47 8.45 9.40 0.87
N ALA A 48 7.30 8.77 0.61
CA ALA A 48 6.79 8.54 -0.74
C ALA A 48 6.55 9.85 -1.50
N LYS A 49 5.98 10.86 -0.83
CA LYS A 49 5.85 12.23 -1.36
C LYS A 49 7.20 12.82 -1.72
N GLY A 50 8.18 12.74 -0.81
CA GLY A 50 9.53 13.25 -1.01
C GLY A 50 10.24 12.62 -2.22
N LYS A 51 10.00 11.33 -2.48
CA LYS A 51 10.51 10.62 -3.65
C LYS A 51 9.68 10.84 -4.93
N GLY A 52 8.53 11.49 -4.83
CA GLY A 52 7.64 11.74 -5.97
C GLY A 52 6.80 10.53 -6.39
N ILE A 53 6.60 9.55 -5.52
CA ILE A 53 5.72 8.41 -5.79
C ILE A 53 4.26 8.85 -5.67
N LYS A 54 3.49 8.66 -6.74
CA LYS A 54 2.12 9.21 -6.87
C LYS A 54 1.00 8.19 -6.73
N ASN A 55 1.29 6.90 -6.60
CA ASN A 55 0.30 5.85 -6.43
C ASN A 55 0.52 5.13 -5.11
N ILE A 56 -0.45 5.19 -4.19
CA ILE A 56 -0.31 4.60 -2.85
C ILE A 56 -1.52 3.74 -2.52
N TRP A 57 -1.28 2.49 -2.17
CA TRP A 57 -2.26 1.63 -1.51
C TRP A 57 -1.93 1.57 -0.03
N VAL A 58 -2.84 1.99 0.83
CA VAL A 58 -2.75 1.74 2.27
C VAL A 58 -3.63 0.54 2.58
N GLN A 59 -3.01 -0.57 2.96
CA GLN A 59 -3.71 -1.80 3.27
C GLN A 59 -4.75 -1.54 4.36
N GLN A 60 -5.94 -2.13 4.22
CA GLN A 60 -6.98 -2.04 5.25
C GLN A 60 -6.39 -2.33 6.65
N MET A 61 -6.71 -1.46 7.61
CA MET A 61 -6.21 -1.47 8.98
C MET A 61 -4.78 -0.94 9.16
N ALA A 62 -4.10 -0.49 8.11
CA ALA A 62 -2.82 0.22 8.21
C ALA A 62 -3.00 1.76 8.25
N GLU A 63 -4.19 2.27 7.99
CA GLU A 63 -4.46 3.71 8.01
C GLU A 63 -4.58 4.29 9.43
N SER A 64 -4.15 5.54 9.57
CA SER A 64 -4.37 6.40 10.73
C SER A 64 -4.95 7.74 10.28
N LYS A 65 -5.50 8.53 11.22
CA LYS A 65 -5.99 9.89 10.90
C LYS A 65 -4.88 10.74 10.29
N GLU A 66 -3.67 10.64 10.83
CA GLU A 66 -2.50 11.33 10.30
C GLU A 66 -2.16 10.88 8.88
N ALA A 67 -2.15 9.58 8.61
CA ALA A 67 -1.91 9.06 7.26
C ALA A 67 -2.95 9.55 6.24
N LEU A 68 -4.22 9.65 6.63
CA LEU A 68 -5.27 10.19 5.76
C LEU A 68 -5.08 11.67 5.49
N ASN A 69 -4.71 12.46 6.51
CA ASN A 69 -4.39 13.88 6.35
C ASN A 69 -3.19 14.10 5.41
N GLU A 70 -2.21 13.20 5.43
CA GLU A 70 -1.09 13.25 4.49
C GLU A 70 -1.56 13.00 3.04
N LEU A 71 -2.56 12.15 2.81
CA LEU A 71 -3.03 11.84 1.46
C LEU A 71 -3.99 12.91 0.91
N GLU A 72 -4.82 13.49 1.76
CA GLU A 72 -5.84 14.47 1.37
C GLU A 72 -5.20 15.72 0.74
N GLY A 73 -5.70 16.13 -0.43
CA GLY A 73 -5.19 17.31 -1.16
C GLY A 73 -3.78 17.17 -1.73
N SER A 74 -3.07 16.06 -1.53
CA SER A 74 -1.68 15.88 -1.95
C SER A 74 -1.48 15.66 -3.45
N GLY A 75 -2.56 15.36 -4.19
CA GLY A 75 -2.48 14.95 -5.60
C GLY A 75 -1.99 13.51 -5.81
N ILE A 76 -1.76 12.75 -4.73
CA ILE A 76 -1.50 11.30 -4.79
C ILE A 76 -2.79 10.58 -5.14
N ASN A 77 -2.70 9.63 -6.08
CA ASN A 77 -3.74 8.65 -6.34
C ASN A 77 -3.65 7.56 -5.26
N TYR A 78 -4.65 7.47 -4.38
CA TYR A 78 -4.59 6.53 -3.26
C TYR A 78 -5.83 5.66 -3.07
N ILE A 79 -5.59 4.45 -2.55
CA ILE A 79 -6.62 3.50 -2.12
C ILE A 79 -6.41 3.21 -0.64
N THR A 80 -7.48 3.30 0.15
CA THR A 80 -7.50 2.95 1.58
C THR A 80 -8.72 2.07 1.86
N LYS A 81 -8.76 1.44 3.05
CA LYS A 81 -9.88 0.60 3.52
C LYS A 81 -10.16 -0.63 2.65
N GLU A 82 -9.20 -1.00 1.80
CA GLU A 82 -9.28 -2.15 0.91
C GLU A 82 -8.20 -3.17 1.25
N CYS A 83 -8.57 -4.45 1.22
CA CYS A 83 -7.62 -5.54 1.34
C CYS A 83 -7.13 -5.96 -0.04
N ILE A 84 -5.83 -5.88 -0.30
CA ILE A 84 -5.23 -6.18 -1.62
C ILE A 84 -5.57 -7.58 -2.14
N LEU A 85 -5.76 -8.56 -1.26
CA LEU A 85 -6.11 -9.94 -1.62
C LEU A 85 -7.52 -10.09 -2.21
N MET A 86 -8.38 -9.07 -2.05
CA MET A 86 -9.66 -9.00 -2.74
C MET A 86 -9.53 -8.62 -4.22
N HIS A 87 -8.39 -8.04 -4.60
CA HIS A 87 -8.14 -7.44 -5.91
C HIS A 87 -7.12 -8.25 -6.72
N TYR A 88 -6.12 -8.87 -6.06
CA TYR A 88 -5.12 -9.70 -6.72
C TYR A 88 -5.42 -11.20 -6.55
N LYS A 89 -6.03 -11.80 -7.59
CA LYS A 89 -6.35 -13.24 -7.66
C LYS A 89 -7.05 -13.79 -6.40
N PRO A 90 -8.24 -13.27 -6.05
CA PRO A 90 -8.92 -13.63 -4.81
C PRO A 90 -9.29 -15.12 -4.79
N HIS A 91 -8.99 -15.77 -3.67
CA HIS A 91 -9.30 -17.18 -3.42
C HIS A 91 -9.88 -17.34 -2.00
N SER A 92 -10.52 -18.49 -1.74
CA SER A 92 -11.14 -18.79 -0.43
C SER A 92 -12.07 -17.66 0.06
N ILE A 93 -11.97 -17.28 1.33
CA ILE A 93 -12.78 -16.23 1.96
C ILE A 93 -12.68 -14.88 1.23
N HIS A 94 -11.53 -14.57 0.62
CA HIS A 94 -11.34 -13.33 -0.14
C HIS A 94 -12.19 -13.28 -1.41
N LYS A 95 -12.38 -14.43 -2.07
CA LYS A 95 -13.30 -14.53 -3.23
C LYS A 95 -14.75 -14.35 -2.80
N PHE A 96 -15.15 -15.00 -1.70
CA PHE A 96 -16.51 -14.92 -1.17
C PHE A 96 -16.90 -13.50 -0.78
N HIS A 97 -16.11 -12.84 0.08
CA HIS A 97 -16.46 -11.49 0.52
C HIS A 97 -16.25 -10.43 -0.57
N ALA A 98 -15.35 -10.64 -1.55
CA ALA A 98 -15.27 -9.76 -2.73
C ALA A 98 -16.53 -9.84 -3.59
N ALA A 99 -17.08 -11.04 -3.81
CA ALA A 99 -18.33 -11.22 -4.54
C ALA A 99 -19.51 -10.50 -3.84
N ILE A 100 -19.60 -10.62 -2.51
CA ILE A 100 -20.60 -9.90 -1.70
C ILE A 100 -20.46 -8.38 -1.87
N ARG A 101 -19.25 -7.82 -1.72
CA ARG A 101 -19.04 -6.37 -1.87
C ARG A 101 -19.36 -5.86 -3.27
N LYS A 102 -19.09 -6.65 -4.31
CA LYS A 102 -19.47 -6.36 -5.70
C LYS A 102 -20.98 -6.36 -5.89
N PHE A 103 -21.68 -7.36 -5.36
CA PHE A 103 -23.14 -7.44 -5.41
C PHE A 103 -23.80 -6.21 -4.77
N PHE A 104 -23.31 -5.79 -3.60
CA PHE A 104 -23.79 -4.57 -2.92
C PHE A 104 -23.22 -3.26 -3.49
N ARG A 105 -22.47 -3.30 -4.60
CA ARG A 105 -21.83 -2.11 -5.23
C ARG A 105 -20.93 -1.30 -4.27
N ARG A 106 -20.35 -1.94 -3.27
CA ARG A 106 -19.40 -1.34 -2.28
C ARG A 106 -17.94 -1.61 -2.63
N PHE A 107 -17.68 -2.13 -3.82
CA PHE A 107 -16.33 -2.30 -4.36
C PHE A 107 -15.88 -0.98 -5.01
N PRO A 108 -14.63 -0.52 -4.78
CA PRO A 108 -14.12 0.68 -5.44
C PRO A 108 -14.23 0.55 -6.96
N ARG A 109 -14.57 1.64 -7.64
CA ARG A 109 -14.61 1.71 -9.11
C ARG A 109 -13.31 2.29 -9.63
#